data_AF-A0A2V5Y3W6-F1
#
_entry.id   AF-A0A2V5Y3W6-F1
#
_cell.length_a   1.000
_cell.length_b   1.000
_cell.length_c   1.000
_cell.angle_alpha   90.00
_cell.angle_beta   90.00
_cell.angle_gamma   90.00
#
_symmetry.space_group_name_H-M   'P 1'
#
loop_
_entity.id
_entity.type
_entity.pdbx_description
1 polymer ?
#
loop_
_entity_poly.entity_id
_entity_poly.type
_entity_poly.pdbx_seq_one_letter_code
_entity_poly.pdbx_strand_id
1 'polypeptide(L)'
;MPEPARYLIVDGHSVIFAWPELRKLHARRSSLAREALVKQLRDYQDWTGVRVVVVFDGKGRKTSASSEPGDVQIFYSRSGQSADAIIERLASKYAKRFELMVATSDSMEAETVQACGAEWISPEALRGLLSRK
;
A
#
# COMPACT_ATOMS: atom_id res chain seq x y z
N MET A 1 27.99 -5.31 1.95
CA MET A 1 26.81 -5.24 2.84
C MET A 1 25.61 -5.66 2.00
N PRO A 2 24.67 -6.49 2.50
CA PRO A 2 23.46 -6.77 1.73
C PRO A 2 22.71 -5.47 1.47
N GLU A 3 22.11 -5.33 0.29
CA GLU A 3 21.27 -4.17 0.00
C GLU A 3 20.12 -4.10 1.03
N PRO A 4 19.75 -2.89 1.49
CA PRO A 4 18.63 -2.74 2.41
C PRO A 4 17.35 -3.30 1.76
N ALA A 5 16.56 -4.03 2.55
CA ALA A 5 15.29 -4.56 2.06
C ALA A 5 14.36 -3.40 1.66
N ARG A 6 13.74 -3.52 0.49
CA ARG A 6 12.87 -2.50 -0.11
C ARG A 6 11.41 -2.83 0.15
N TYR A 7 10.67 -1.87 0.67
CA TYR A 7 9.26 -2.01 1.02
C TYR A 7 8.43 -0.93 0.34
N LEU A 8 7.25 -1.33 -0.15
CA LEU A 8 6.22 -0.43 -0.65
C LEU A 8 4.97 -0.58 0.22
N ILE A 9 4.57 0.48 0.90
CA ILE A 9 3.28 0.58 1.58
C ILE A 9 2.32 1.32 0.66
N VAL A 10 1.14 0.77 0.45
CA VAL A 10 0.10 1.35 -0.41
C VAL A 10 -1.13 1.67 0.43
N ASP A 11 -1.53 2.94 0.46
CA ASP A 11 -2.90 3.29 0.83
C ASP A 11 -3.83 2.84 -0.31
N GLY A 12 -4.57 1.78 -0.02
CA GLY A 12 -5.49 1.18 -0.96
C GLY A 12 -6.66 2.09 -1.34
N HIS A 13 -7.10 2.99 -0.45
CA HIS A 13 -8.17 3.93 -0.78
C HIS A 13 -7.68 4.97 -1.78
N SER A 14 -6.58 5.65 -1.46
CA SER A 14 -5.93 6.61 -2.39
C SER A 14 -5.76 6.04 -3.79
N VAL A 15 -5.21 4.82 -3.91
CA VAL A 15 -4.97 4.20 -5.22
C VAL A 15 -6.27 3.80 -5.94
N ILE A 16 -7.22 3.18 -5.24
CA ILE A 16 -8.49 2.77 -5.85
C ILE A 16 -9.26 3.96 -6.43
N PHE A 17 -9.25 5.10 -5.74
CA PHE A 17 -9.99 6.28 -6.18
C PHE A 17 -9.25 7.10 -7.24
N ALA A 18 -7.91 7.04 -7.27
CA ALA A 18 -7.10 7.66 -8.31
C ALA A 18 -7.23 6.94 -9.67
N TRP A 19 -7.31 5.60 -9.69
CA TRP A 19 -7.29 4.84 -10.95
C TRP A 19 -8.71 4.60 -11.49
N PRO A 20 -9.05 5.11 -12.70
CA PRO A 20 -10.42 5.06 -13.22
C PRO A 20 -11.02 3.65 -13.29
N GLU A 21 -10.23 2.65 -13.66
CA GLU A 21 -10.64 1.24 -13.74
C GLU A 21 -10.95 0.64 -12.36
N LEU A 22 -10.14 0.92 -11.35
CA LEU A 22 -10.37 0.45 -9.98
C LEU A 22 -11.57 1.16 -9.37
N ARG A 23 -11.71 2.47 -9.59
CA ARG A 23 -12.87 3.23 -9.14
C ARG A 23 -14.18 2.70 -9.73
N LYS A 24 -14.19 2.34 -11.02
CA LYS A 24 -15.33 1.69 -11.68
C LYS A 24 -15.66 0.33 -11.06
N LEU A 25 -14.65 -0.49 -10.74
CA LEU A 25 -14.84 -1.76 -10.03
C LEU A 25 -15.38 -1.53 -8.62
N HIS A 26 -14.86 -0.53 -7.91
CA HIS A 26 -15.25 -0.20 -6.54
C HIS A 26 -16.73 0.19 -6.46
N ALA A 27 -17.19 1.02 -7.41
CA ALA A 27 -18.59 1.41 -7.52
C ALA A 27 -19.55 0.23 -7.77
N ARG A 28 -19.08 -0.85 -8.41
CA ARG A 28 -19.87 -2.09 -8.57
C ARG A 28 -19.82 -2.95 -7.31
N ARG A 29 -18.62 -3.19 -6.79
CA ARG A 29 -18.36 -3.96 -5.57
C ARG A 29 -16.96 -3.65 -5.06
N SER A 30 -16.86 -3.09 -3.86
CA SER A 30 -15.59 -2.71 -3.23
C SER A 30 -14.54 -3.83 -3.18
N SER A 31 -14.95 -5.10 -3.01
CA SER A 31 -14.00 -6.22 -3.00
C SER A 31 -13.31 -6.43 -4.35
N LEU A 32 -13.99 -6.20 -5.48
CA LEU A 32 -13.41 -6.39 -6.81
C LEU A 32 -12.26 -5.41 -7.08
N ALA A 33 -12.40 -4.16 -6.64
CA ALA A 33 -11.32 -3.19 -6.75
C ALA A 33 -10.11 -3.56 -5.89
N ARG A 34 -10.34 -4.05 -4.66
CA ARG A 34 -9.29 -4.52 -3.76
C ARG A 34 -8.54 -5.72 -4.35
N GLU A 35 -9.27 -6.73 -4.83
CA GLU A 35 -8.70 -7.91 -5.48
C GLU A 35 -7.88 -7.54 -6.71
N ALA A 36 -8.40 -6.63 -7.56
CA ALA A 36 -7.68 -6.16 -8.75
C ALA A 36 -6.42 -5.34 -8.42
N LEU A 37 -6.45 -4.52 -7.37
CA LEU A 37 -5.28 -3.79 -6.90
C LEU A 37 -4.21 -4.74 -6.36
N VAL A 38 -4.59 -5.64 -5.43
CA VAL A 38 -3.67 -6.62 -4.83
C VAL A 38 -3.02 -7.49 -5.91
N LYS A 39 -3.77 -7.89 -6.93
CA LYS A 39 -3.21 -8.66 -8.05
C LYS A 39 -2.07 -7.91 -8.76
N GLN A 40 -2.27 -6.64 -9.11
CA GLN A 40 -1.24 -5.82 -9.77
C GLN A 40 -0.02 -5.61 -8.88
N LEU A 41 -0.23 -5.45 -7.58
CA LEU A 41 0.84 -5.28 -6.61
C LEU A 41 1.62 -6.57 -6.33
N ARG A 42 0.95 -7.73 -6.37
CA ARG A 42 1.61 -9.03 -6.29
C ARG A 42 2.51 -9.25 -7.50
N ASP A 43 2.00 -9.00 -8.71
CA ASP A 43 2.81 -9.03 -9.92
C ASP A 43 4.07 -8.18 -9.73
N TYR A 44 3.93 -6.95 -9.20
CA TYR A 44 5.05 -6.06 -8.92
C TYR A 44 6.06 -6.60 -7.92
N GLN A 45 5.59 -7.14 -6.80
CA GLN A 45 6.45 -7.81 -5.84
C GLN A 45 7.22 -8.97 -6.46
N ASP A 46 6.56 -9.79 -7.28
CA ASP A 46 7.14 -11.00 -7.87
C ASP A 46 8.26 -10.67 -8.86
N TRP A 47 8.13 -9.59 -9.66
CA TRP A 47 9.16 -9.22 -10.65
C TRP A 47 10.26 -8.31 -10.10
N THR A 48 10.01 -7.54 -9.03
CA THR A 48 11.02 -6.62 -8.45
C THR A 48 11.71 -7.14 -7.20
N GLY A 49 11.09 -8.08 -6.47
CA GLY A 49 11.51 -8.46 -5.12
C GLY A 49 11.17 -7.44 -4.03
N VAL A 50 10.52 -6.31 -4.36
CA VAL A 50 10.05 -5.31 -3.37
C VAL A 50 8.92 -5.92 -2.54
N ARG A 51 9.02 -5.82 -1.21
CA ARG A 51 7.97 -6.32 -0.31
C ARG A 51 6.81 -5.34 -0.23
N VAL A 52 5.61 -5.76 -0.62
CA VAL A 52 4.43 -4.89 -0.65
C VAL A 52 3.53 -5.12 0.56
N VAL A 53 3.09 -4.01 1.14
CA VAL A 53 2.05 -3.93 2.16
C VAL A 53 0.93 -3.03 1.62
N VAL A 54 -0.32 -3.47 1.73
CA VAL A 54 -1.50 -2.69 1.35
C VAL A 54 -2.37 -2.47 2.57
N VAL A 55 -2.76 -1.22 2.81
CA VAL A 55 -3.64 -0.84 3.92
C VAL A 55 -4.97 -0.37 3.33
N PHE A 56 -6.07 -0.93 3.78
CA PHE A 56 -7.42 -0.53 3.38
C PHE A 56 -8.22 -0.03 4.59
N ASP A 57 -9.07 0.97 4.37
CA ASP A 57 -10.08 1.34 5.36
C ASP A 57 -11.19 0.29 5.49
N GLY A 58 -11.63 0.00 6.72
CA GLY A 58 -12.77 -0.89 6.89
C GLY A 58 -13.25 -1.18 8.32
N LYS A 59 -14.51 -1.63 8.42
CA LYS A 59 -15.15 -2.16 9.63
C LYS A 59 -15.20 -3.70 9.68
N GLY A 60 -14.29 -4.38 9.00
CA GLY A 60 -14.39 -5.82 8.70
C GLY A 60 -13.54 -6.72 9.59
N ARG A 61 -14.19 -7.67 10.29
CA ARG A 61 -13.66 -8.69 11.23
C ARG A 61 -12.63 -9.70 10.67
N LYS A 62 -11.88 -9.37 9.62
CA LYS A 62 -10.90 -10.29 9.01
C LYS A 62 -9.56 -9.59 8.78
N THR A 63 -8.64 -9.80 9.71
CA THR A 63 -7.23 -9.96 9.36
C THR A 63 -7.11 -11.24 8.53
N SER A 64 -7.40 -11.18 7.23
CA SER A 64 -6.84 -12.16 6.31
C SER A 64 -5.41 -11.71 6.03
N ALA A 65 -4.54 -11.92 7.02
CA ALA A 65 -3.16 -12.19 6.68
C ALA A 65 -3.23 -13.49 5.87
N SER A 66 -3.18 -13.39 4.55
CA SER A 66 -2.92 -14.56 3.72
C SER A 66 -1.49 -14.96 4.06
N SER A 67 -1.37 -15.92 4.97
CA SER A 67 -0.17 -16.23 5.74
C SER A 67 0.84 -17.09 4.97
N GLU A 68 1.11 -16.78 3.71
CA GLU A 68 2.24 -17.38 2.99
C GLU A 68 3.44 -16.43 3.04
N PRO A 69 4.61 -16.89 3.56
CA PRO A 69 5.84 -16.11 3.52
C PRO A 69 6.18 -15.72 2.08
N GLY A 70 6.06 -14.43 1.76
CA GLY A 70 6.36 -13.91 0.43
C GLY A 70 5.15 -13.40 -0.36
N ASP A 71 3.94 -13.42 0.21
CA ASP A 71 2.77 -12.78 -0.39
C ASP A 71 2.67 -11.28 -0.04
N VAL A 72 1.84 -10.53 -0.78
CA VAL A 72 1.47 -9.15 -0.46
C VAL A 72 0.74 -9.13 0.89
N GLN A 73 1.25 -8.33 1.83
CA GLN A 73 0.63 -8.20 3.15
C GLN A 73 -0.54 -7.23 3.10
N ILE A 74 -1.71 -7.63 3.61
CA ILE A 74 -2.92 -6.81 3.59
C ILE A 74 -3.34 -6.48 5.03
N PHE A 75 -3.46 -5.19 5.33
CA PHE A 75 -4.00 -4.68 6.58
C PHE A 75 -5.34 -4.00 6.34
N TYR A 76 -6.25 -4.19 7.30
CA TYR A 76 -7.50 -3.43 7.39
C TYR A 76 -7.46 -2.58 8.65
N SER A 77 -7.84 -1.31 8.52
CA SER A 77 -8.06 -0.44 9.68
C SER A 77 -9.20 -0.98 10.56
N ARG A 78 -9.25 -0.58 11.83
CA ARG A 78 -10.26 -1.02 12.82
C ARG A 78 -11.14 0.17 13.20
N SER A 79 -12.31 -0.08 13.78
CA SER A 79 -13.15 1.01 14.30
C SER A 79 -12.36 1.87 15.30
N GLY A 80 -12.21 3.17 15.00
CA GLY A 80 -11.45 4.12 15.81
C GLY A 80 -9.97 4.27 15.43
N GLN A 81 -9.49 3.59 14.38
CA GLN A 81 -8.15 3.75 13.82
C GLN A 81 -8.27 3.92 12.30
N SER A 82 -7.68 4.96 11.71
CA SER A 82 -7.65 5.15 10.24
C SER A 82 -6.57 4.29 9.59
N ALA A 83 -6.67 4.08 8.28
CA ALA A 83 -5.59 3.52 7.48
C ALA A 83 -4.29 4.33 7.66
N ASP A 84 -4.40 5.66 7.66
CA ASP A 84 -3.27 6.58 7.85
C ASP A 84 -2.53 6.30 9.16
N ALA A 85 -3.25 6.13 10.27
CA ALA A 85 -2.63 5.79 11.56
C ALA A 85 -1.86 4.45 11.54
N ILE A 86 -2.24 3.50 10.67
CA ILE A 86 -1.47 2.27 10.46
C ILE A 86 -0.22 2.57 9.64
N ILE A 87 -0.35 3.32 8.55
CA ILE A 87 0.74 3.68 7.63
C ILE A 87 1.79 4.51 8.37
N GLU A 88 1.40 5.57 9.07
CA GLU A 88 2.26 6.40 9.90
C GLU A 88 3.05 5.57 10.93
N ARG A 89 2.36 4.64 11.60
CA ARG A 89 3.01 3.75 12.58
C ARG A 89 4.04 2.83 11.92
N LEU A 90 3.75 2.31 10.73
CA LEU A 90 4.70 1.50 9.97
C LEU A 90 5.89 2.35 9.52
N ALA A 91 5.64 3.55 8.98
CA ALA A 91 6.68 4.48 8.54
C ALA A 91 7.61 4.87 9.70
N SER A 92 7.05 5.35 10.81
CA SER A 92 7.80 5.72 12.02
C SER A 92 8.70 4.59 12.54
N LYS A 93 8.21 3.35 12.50
CA LYS A 93 8.93 2.19 13.02
C LYS A 93 10.02 1.67 12.08
N TYR A 94 9.81 1.76 10.76
CA TYR A 94 10.59 1.00 9.79
C TYR A 94 11.37 1.85 8.78
N ALA A 95 10.98 3.10 8.53
CA ALA A 95 11.61 3.95 7.52
C ALA A 95 13.10 4.24 7.79
N LYS A 96 13.53 4.22 9.05
CA LYS A 96 14.96 4.38 9.41
C LYS A 96 15.80 3.11 9.25
N ARG A 97 15.16 1.98 8.98
CA ARG A 97 15.81 0.64 8.93
C ARG A 97 15.79 0.03 7.53
N PHE A 98 14.86 0.46 6.69
CA PHE A 98 14.60 -0.11 5.37
C PHE A 98 14.34 1.01 4.38
N GLU A 99 14.59 0.75 3.09
CA GLU A 99 14.09 1.62 2.03
C GLU A 99 12.57 1.46 1.96
N LEU A 100 11.86 2.48 2.45
CA LEU A 100 10.41 2.43 2.57
C LEU A 100 9.79 3.51 1.68
N MET A 101 8.94 3.09 0.75
CA MET A 101 8.14 3.98 -0.09
C MET A 101 6.66 3.86 0.30
N VAL A 102 5.97 5.00 0.38
CA VAL A 102 4.53 5.07 0.67
C VAL A 102 3.79 5.67 -0.52
N ALA A 103 2.79 4.94 -1.00
CA ALA A 103 1.89 5.39 -2.06
C ALA A 103 0.57 5.88 -1.48
N THR A 104 0.36 7.20 -1.52
CA THR A 104 -0.87 7.85 -1.06
C THR A 104 -1.14 9.12 -1.86
N SER A 105 -2.41 9.50 -1.96
CA SER A 105 -2.86 10.76 -2.54
C SER A 105 -3.08 11.86 -1.50
N ASP A 106 -3.05 11.53 -0.21
CA ASP A 106 -3.20 12.49 0.87
C ASP A 106 -1.88 13.23 1.13
N SER A 107 -1.90 14.57 1.05
CA SER A 107 -0.71 15.40 1.23
C SER A 107 -0.21 15.44 2.67
N MET A 108 -1.11 15.41 3.66
CA MET A 108 -0.72 15.41 5.08
C MET A 108 -0.10 14.07 5.47
N GLU A 109 -0.66 12.96 4.98
CA GLU A 109 -0.04 11.64 5.17
C GLU A 109 1.33 11.59 4.49
N ALA A 110 1.44 12.08 3.24
CA ALA A 110 2.71 12.14 2.50
C ALA A 110 3.78 12.94 3.26
N GLU A 111 3.46 14.11 3.80
CA GLU A 111 4.38 14.90 4.62
C GLU A 111 4.82 14.14 5.88
N THR A 112 3.87 13.48 6.54
CA THR A 112 4.13 12.75 7.80
C THR A 112 5.05 11.56 7.60
N VAL A 113 4.83 10.75 6.56
CA VAL A 113 5.69 9.60 6.27
C VAL A 113 7.09 10.02 5.79
N GLN A 114 7.18 11.13 5.04
CA GLN A 114 8.47 11.71 4.65
C GLN A 114 9.25 12.23 5.86
N ALA A 115 8.58 12.87 6.83
CA ALA A 115 9.21 13.28 8.08
C ALA A 115 9.72 12.09 8.91
N CYS A 116 9.15 10.90 8.73
CA CYS A 116 9.64 9.65 9.33
C CYS A 116 10.86 9.05 8.61
N GLY A 117 11.20 9.55 7.42
CA GLY A 117 12.29 9.07 6.57
C GLY A 117 11.87 8.12 5.44
N ALA A 118 10.56 8.00 5.17
CA ALA A 118 10.07 7.21 4.03
C ALA A 118 10.04 8.06 2.76
N GLU A 119 10.22 7.43 1.60
CA GLU A 119 9.91 8.05 0.31
C GLU A 119 8.40 8.08 0.08
N TRP A 120 7.94 9.06 -0.70
CA TRP A 120 6.55 9.16 -1.11
C TRP A 120 6.43 9.01 -2.64
N ILE A 121 5.32 8.41 -3.07
CA ILE A 121 4.94 8.33 -4.48
C ILE A 121 3.44 8.59 -4.66
N SER A 122 3.06 9.35 -5.68
CA SER A 122 1.65 9.52 -6.01
C SER A 122 1.05 8.24 -6.60
N PRO A 123 -0.28 8.03 -6.51
CA PRO A 123 -0.93 6.89 -7.17
C PRO A 123 -0.67 6.82 -8.68
N GLU A 124 -0.58 7.96 -9.37
CA GLU A 124 -0.32 8.02 -10.81
C GLU A 124 1.11 7.58 -11.14
N ALA A 125 2.09 8.03 -10.35
CA ALA A 125 3.48 7.61 -10.51
C ALA A 125 3.65 6.12 -10.19
N LEU A 126 2.97 5.62 -9.14
CA LEU A 126 2.92 4.20 -8.82
C LEU A 126 2.37 3.40 -10.01
N ARG A 127 1.27 3.85 -10.63
CA ARG A 127 0.71 3.20 -11.82
C ARG A 127 1.73 3.06 -12.95
N GLY A 128 2.53 4.11 -13.16
CA GLY A 128 3.65 4.11 -14.09
C GLY A 128 4.70 3.06 -13.73
N LEU A 129 5.08 2.94 -12.45
CA LEU A 129 6.02 1.92 -11.98
C LEU A 129 5.51 0.49 -12.22
N LEU A 130 4.23 0.21 -11.92
CA LEU A 130 3.67 -1.12 -12.10
C LEU A 130 3.62 -1.56 -13.58
N SER A 131 3.63 -0.59 -14.50
CA SER A 131 3.53 -0.83 -15.94
C SER A 131 4.87 -1.12 -16.63
N ARG A 132 6.01 -0.97 -15.93
CA ARG A 132 7.38 -1.09 -16.49
C ARG A 132 7.93 -2.52 -16.57
N LYS A 133 7.08 -3.52 -16.81
CA LYS A 133 7.53 -4.92 -16.96
C LYS A 133 8.60 -5.09 -18.03
#